data_AF-A0A956CZ92-F1
#
_entry.id   AF-A0A956CZ92-F1
#
_cell.length_a   1.000
_cell.length_b   1.000
_cell.length_c   1.000
_cell.angle_alpha   90.00
_cell.angle_beta   90.00
_cell.angle_gamma   90.00
#
_symmetry.space_group_name_H-M   'P 1'
#
loop_
_entity.id
_entity.type
_entity.pdbx_description
1 polymer ?
#
loop_
_entity_poly.entity_id
_entity_poly.type
_entity_poly.pdbx_seq_one_letter_code
_entity_poly.pdbx_strand_id
1 'polypeptide(L)'
;MKTLRFGIEIETIGQTRHRVAQAIQSVVGGTITHVGAPGCYDPYDVVAEDGRRWRVMADSSLSASFHRQAEVVSPILRYEDLGTLQQIVRAVRRAGAKVDSSCGIHIHVDGARFDAKAACNLIKLVNKQEQLIEHALGIDPNRRAYYARGVNQDFLRRIEQERPRSLDELNVAWYGHLNRRPIHYDRTRYRGVNLHNLWFRGTVEY
;
A
#
# COMPACT_ATOMS: atom_id res chain seq x y z
N MET A 1 -11.71 15.23 2.09
CA MET A 1 -10.90 14.04 2.47
C MET A 1 -11.74 12.77 2.64
N LYS A 2 -12.90 12.78 3.33
CA LYS A 2 -13.68 11.55 3.62
C LYS A 2 -14.32 10.84 2.41
N THR A 3 -14.18 11.38 1.20
CA THR A 3 -14.74 10.84 -0.05
C THR A 3 -13.72 10.05 -0.87
N LEU A 4 -12.45 10.02 -0.46
CA LEU A 4 -11.43 9.25 -1.16
C LEU A 4 -11.63 7.76 -0.90
N ARG A 5 -11.45 6.97 -1.95
CA ARG A 5 -11.38 5.51 -1.86
C ARG A 5 -9.92 5.10 -1.70
N PHE A 6 -9.69 4.04 -0.95
CA PHE A 6 -8.35 3.51 -0.76
C PHE A 6 -8.37 1.98 -0.64
N GLY A 7 -7.26 1.35 -0.97
CA GLY A 7 -6.95 -0.03 -0.61
C GLY A 7 -5.81 -0.06 0.40
N ILE A 8 -5.71 -1.14 1.16
CA ILE A 8 -4.61 -1.34 2.09
C ILE A 8 -4.08 -2.78 2.02
N GLU A 9 -2.76 -2.89 2.07
CA GLU A 9 -2.04 -4.16 2.23
C GLU A 9 -1.34 -4.12 3.59
N ILE A 10 -1.53 -5.16 4.41
CA ILE A 10 -0.97 -5.24 5.77
C ILE A 10 -0.20 -6.55 5.89
N GLU A 11 1.11 -6.44 6.05
CA GLU A 11 1.99 -7.59 6.18
C GLU A 11 2.08 -8.05 7.64
N THR A 12 2.02 -9.36 7.83
CA THR A 12 2.14 -10.01 9.13
C THR A 12 2.87 -11.33 9.01
N ILE A 13 3.47 -11.75 10.13
CA ILE A 13 4.14 -13.03 10.26
C ILE A 13 3.59 -13.84 11.45
N GLY A 14 4.01 -15.10 11.54
CA GLY A 14 3.86 -15.92 12.73
C GLY A 14 2.56 -16.74 12.79
N GLN A 15 1.55 -16.42 11.98
CA GLN A 15 0.31 -17.21 11.84
C GLN A 15 0.08 -17.67 10.41
N THR A 16 -0.69 -18.74 10.25
CA THR A 16 -1.06 -19.22 8.92
C THR A 16 -2.05 -18.28 8.25
N ARG A 17 -1.99 -18.18 6.92
CA ARG A 17 -2.96 -17.40 6.12
C ARG A 17 -4.40 -17.81 6.41
N HIS A 18 -4.66 -19.11 6.59
CA HIS A 18 -5.97 -19.59 7.00
C HIS A 18 -6.41 -19.01 8.35
N ARG A 19 -5.50 -18.96 9.34
CA ARG A 19 -5.80 -18.39 10.67
C ARG A 19 -6.02 -16.88 10.61
N VAL A 20 -5.26 -16.17 9.78
CA VAL A 20 -5.47 -14.74 9.51
C VAL A 20 -6.81 -14.50 8.80
N ALA A 21 -7.17 -15.35 7.82
CA ALA A 21 -8.47 -15.30 7.15
C ALA A 21 -9.64 -15.55 8.13
N GLN A 22 -9.51 -16.50 9.06
CA GLN A 22 -10.48 -16.70 10.15
C GLN A 22 -10.62 -15.46 11.04
N ALA A 23 -9.52 -14.78 11.34
CA ALA A 23 -9.56 -13.55 12.11
C ALA A 23 -10.31 -12.42 11.37
N ILE A 24 -10.10 -12.28 10.06
CA ILE A 24 -10.85 -11.33 9.22
C ILE A 24 -12.34 -11.70 9.20
N GLN A 25 -12.67 -12.96 8.91
CA GLN A 25 -14.04 -13.48 8.87
C GLN A 25 -14.78 -13.22 10.20
N SER A 26 -14.10 -13.33 11.35
CA SER A 26 -14.71 -13.05 12.66
C SER A 26 -15.21 -11.60 12.83
N VAL A 27 -14.78 -10.69 11.96
CA VAL A 27 -15.19 -9.27 11.97
C VAL A 27 -16.19 -8.96 10.86
N VAL A 28 -15.97 -9.50 9.65
CA VAL A 28 -16.76 -9.14 8.45
C VAL A 28 -17.81 -10.19 8.06
N GLY A 29 -17.89 -11.28 8.82
CA GLY A 29 -18.75 -12.42 8.51
C GLY A 29 -18.36 -13.12 7.22
N GLY A 30 -19.34 -13.77 6.59
CA GLY A 30 -19.20 -14.38 5.27
C GLY A 30 -18.37 -15.67 5.25
N THR A 31 -17.73 -15.96 4.12
CA THR A 31 -17.12 -17.29 3.85
C THR A 31 -15.64 -17.21 3.49
N ILE A 32 -14.87 -18.15 4.03
CA ILE A 32 -13.46 -18.37 3.66
C ILE A 32 -13.38 -19.36 2.51
N THR A 33 -12.52 -19.09 1.53
CA THR A 33 -12.16 -20.03 0.47
C THR A 33 -10.66 -20.10 0.34
N HIS A 34 -10.10 -21.31 0.35
CA HIS A 34 -8.70 -21.52 -0.06
C HIS A 34 -8.64 -21.50 -1.58
N VAL A 35 -8.01 -20.47 -2.14
CA VAL A 35 -7.91 -20.28 -3.59
C VAL A 35 -6.74 -21.09 -4.15
N GLY A 36 -5.62 -21.17 -3.42
CA GLY A 36 -4.48 -22.04 -3.74
C GLY A 36 -3.68 -21.67 -5.00
N ALA A 37 -4.19 -20.77 -5.85
CA ALA A 37 -3.54 -20.33 -7.09
C ALA A 37 -3.35 -18.80 -7.15
N PRO A 38 -2.18 -18.30 -7.59
CA PRO A 38 -0.98 -19.08 -7.88
C PRO A 38 -0.35 -19.62 -6.59
N GLY A 39 0.22 -20.82 -6.65
CA GLY A 39 0.72 -21.54 -5.47
C GLY A 39 1.84 -20.82 -4.73
N CYS A 40 2.60 -19.95 -5.40
CA CYS A 40 3.61 -19.10 -4.78
C CYS A 40 3.04 -18.06 -3.80
N TYR A 41 1.74 -17.75 -3.90
CA TYR A 41 1.04 -16.85 -2.98
C TYR A 41 0.10 -17.63 -2.04
N ASP A 42 -0.27 -18.86 -2.40
CA ASP A 42 -1.18 -19.74 -1.67
C ASP A 42 -2.37 -18.99 -1.01
N PRO A 43 -3.18 -18.26 -1.82
CA PRO A 43 -4.10 -17.27 -1.30
C PRO A 43 -5.34 -17.89 -0.64
N TYR A 44 -5.84 -17.18 0.37
CA TYR A 44 -7.15 -17.36 0.97
C TYR A 44 -7.99 -16.12 0.73
N ASP A 45 -9.25 -16.30 0.36
CA ASP A 45 -10.20 -15.21 0.22
C ASP A 45 -11.25 -15.30 1.32
N VAL A 46 -11.60 -14.14 1.89
CA VAL A 46 -12.77 -13.95 2.75
C VAL A 46 -13.73 -13.06 2.00
N VAL A 47 -14.84 -13.66 1.54
CA VAL A 47 -15.95 -12.89 0.95
C VAL A 47 -16.86 -12.50 2.10
N ALA A 48 -16.86 -11.21 2.43
CA ALA A 48 -17.68 -10.64 3.50
C ALA A 48 -19.17 -10.67 3.15
N GLU A 49 -20.03 -10.42 4.14
CA GLU A 49 -21.50 -10.42 3.95
C GLU A 49 -21.98 -9.37 2.94
N ASP A 50 -21.25 -8.27 2.79
CA ASP A 50 -21.50 -7.23 1.79
C ASP A 50 -20.98 -7.59 0.38
N GLY A 51 -20.46 -8.81 0.20
CA GLY A 51 -19.91 -9.31 -1.06
C GLY A 51 -18.50 -8.81 -1.39
N ARG A 52 -17.91 -7.93 -0.58
CA ARG A 52 -16.54 -7.46 -0.78
C ARG A 52 -15.55 -8.52 -0.34
N ARG A 53 -14.42 -8.60 -1.06
CA ARG A 53 -13.41 -9.63 -0.88
C ARG A 53 -12.19 -9.08 -0.18
N TRP A 54 -11.81 -9.72 0.93
CA TRP A 54 -10.49 -9.61 1.53
C TRP A 54 -9.65 -10.80 1.07
N ARG A 55 -8.37 -10.58 0.81
CA ARG A 55 -7.44 -11.63 0.43
C ARG A 55 -6.31 -11.71 1.43
N VAL A 56 -5.86 -12.92 1.73
CA VAL A 56 -4.66 -13.18 2.53
C VAL A 56 -3.72 -14.05 1.71
N MET A 57 -2.50 -13.58 1.46
CA MET A 57 -1.54 -14.27 0.62
C MET A 57 -0.13 -14.26 1.20
N ALA A 58 0.76 -15.10 0.68
CA ALA A 58 2.15 -15.10 1.07
C ALA A 58 2.85 -13.90 0.42
N ASP A 59 3.79 -13.30 1.14
CA ASP A 59 4.78 -12.40 0.56
C ASP A 59 6.18 -12.93 0.87
N SER A 60 6.94 -13.18 -0.19
CA SER A 60 8.33 -13.63 -0.15
C SER A 60 9.29 -12.63 0.50
N SER A 61 8.90 -11.35 0.63
CA SER A 61 9.71 -10.33 1.31
C SER A 61 9.76 -10.52 2.84
N LEU A 62 8.84 -11.32 3.40
CA LEU A 62 8.68 -11.50 4.83
C LEU A 62 9.63 -12.56 5.41
N SER A 63 10.27 -12.20 6.53
CA SER A 63 11.24 -13.03 7.25
C SER A 63 10.59 -14.13 8.10
N ALA A 64 9.78 -14.99 7.47
CA ALA A 64 9.11 -16.13 8.10
C ALA A 64 9.07 -17.34 7.16
N SER A 65 8.78 -18.53 7.70
CA SER A 65 8.51 -19.69 6.84
C SER A 65 7.29 -19.43 5.97
N PHE A 66 7.27 -19.96 4.75
CA PHE A 66 6.22 -19.74 3.76
C PHE A 66 4.80 -19.82 4.32
N HIS A 67 4.49 -20.84 5.13
CA HIS A 67 3.16 -21.02 5.72
C HIS A 67 2.78 -20.00 6.80
N ARG A 68 3.73 -19.20 7.28
CA ARG A 68 3.56 -18.17 8.32
C ARG A 68 3.74 -16.74 7.79
N GLN A 69 3.88 -16.57 6.47
CA GLN A 69 3.83 -15.28 5.78
C GLN A 69 2.36 -14.96 5.44
N ALA A 70 1.89 -13.76 5.80
CA ALA A 70 0.54 -13.34 5.52
C ALA A 70 0.46 -11.83 5.26
N GLU A 71 0.24 -11.46 4.00
CA GLU A 71 -0.17 -10.13 3.57
C GLU A 71 -1.71 -10.11 3.42
N VAL A 72 -2.36 -9.20 4.13
CA VAL A 72 -3.80 -8.95 4.04
C VAL A 72 -4.05 -7.84 3.03
N VAL A 73 -4.74 -8.15 1.94
CA VAL A 73 -5.15 -7.21 0.89
C VAL A 73 -6.63 -6.91 1.04
N SER A 74 -6.97 -5.64 1.26
CA SER A 74 -8.35 -5.20 1.45
C SER A 74 -9.14 -5.13 0.13
N PRO A 75 -10.49 -5.16 0.18
CA PRO A 75 -11.29 -4.59 -0.91
C PRO A 75 -11.06 -3.08 -1.01
N ILE A 76 -11.66 -2.42 -2.00
CA ILE A 76 -11.70 -0.96 -2.04
C ILE A 76 -12.53 -0.45 -0.85
N LEU A 77 -11.87 0.32 0.03
CA LEU A 77 -12.41 0.90 1.25
C LEU A 77 -12.78 2.37 1.07
N ARG A 78 -13.65 2.83 1.95
CA ARG A 78 -14.07 4.22 2.16
C ARG A 78 -13.73 4.65 3.58
N TYR A 79 -13.83 5.95 3.84
CA TYR A 79 -13.55 6.50 5.17
C TYR A 79 -14.40 5.85 6.28
N GLU A 80 -15.65 5.47 5.98
CA GLU A 80 -16.54 4.77 6.90
C GLU A 80 -16.07 3.36 7.27
N ASP A 81 -15.26 2.71 6.42
CA ASP A 81 -14.73 1.37 6.68
C ASP A 81 -13.56 1.37 7.69
N LEU A 82 -13.03 2.54 8.09
CA LEU A 82 -11.88 2.63 9.00
C LEU A 82 -12.15 1.92 10.35
N GLY A 83 -13.38 1.98 10.85
CA GLY A 83 -13.77 1.27 12.07
C GLY A 83 -13.63 -0.25 11.92
N THR A 84 -14.16 -0.80 10.83
CA THR A 84 -14.06 -2.24 10.49
C THR A 84 -12.61 -2.65 10.27
N LEU A 85 -11.83 -1.85 9.54
CA LEU A 85 -10.40 -2.11 9.32
C LEU A 85 -9.63 -2.19 10.65
N GLN A 86 -9.87 -1.27 11.59
CA GLN A 86 -9.25 -1.35 12.91
C GLN A 86 -9.67 -2.59 13.70
N GLN A 87 -10.94 -3.03 13.58
CA GLN A 87 -11.40 -4.26 14.22
C GLN A 87 -10.69 -5.48 13.63
N ILE A 88 -10.51 -5.54 12.31
CA ILE A 88 -9.73 -6.58 11.62
C ILE A 88 -8.30 -6.62 12.14
N VAL A 89 -7.59 -5.48 12.18
CA VAL A 89 -6.21 -5.42 12.71
C VAL A 89 -6.15 -5.95 14.14
N ARG A 90 -7.11 -5.58 15.00
CA ARG A 90 -7.18 -6.09 16.38
C ARG A 90 -7.47 -7.60 16.42
N ALA A 91 -8.31 -8.11 15.53
CA ALA A 91 -8.64 -9.54 15.46
C ALA A 91 -7.44 -10.36 14.97
N VAL A 92 -6.75 -9.92 13.92
CA VAL A 92 -5.52 -10.54 13.40
C VAL A 92 -4.42 -10.58 14.48
N ARG A 93 -4.24 -9.49 15.22
CA ARG A 93 -3.32 -9.46 16.38
C ARG A 93 -3.75 -10.44 17.47
N ARG A 94 -5.03 -10.49 17.84
CA ARG A 94 -5.57 -11.44 18.85
C ARG A 94 -5.45 -12.90 18.41
N ALA A 95 -5.50 -13.16 17.10
CA ALA A 95 -5.26 -14.49 16.54
C ALA A 95 -3.77 -14.92 16.60
N GLY A 96 -2.89 -14.04 17.09
CA GLY A 96 -1.48 -14.32 17.36
C GLY A 96 -0.54 -13.97 16.21
N ALA A 97 -1.00 -13.20 15.21
CA ALA A 97 -0.13 -12.64 14.19
C ALA A 97 0.81 -11.60 14.81
N LYS A 98 2.02 -11.53 14.27
CA LYS A 98 3.11 -10.67 14.73
C LYS A 98 3.60 -9.81 13.57
N VAL A 99 4.38 -8.79 13.92
CA VAL A 99 5.13 -7.97 12.97
C VAL A 99 6.58 -7.94 13.39
N ASP A 100 7.48 -7.82 12.41
CA ASP A 100 8.90 -7.56 12.61
C ASP A 100 9.37 -6.51 11.59
N SER A 101 10.68 -6.30 11.46
CA SER A 101 11.26 -5.30 10.55
C SER A 101 11.05 -5.61 9.06
N SER A 102 10.70 -6.84 8.69
CA SER A 102 10.35 -7.18 7.30
C SER A 102 8.94 -6.69 6.93
N CYS A 103 8.03 -6.59 7.90
CA CYS A 103 6.65 -6.20 7.67
C CYS A 103 6.51 -4.71 7.34
N GLY A 104 5.56 -4.40 6.45
CA GLY A 104 5.15 -3.08 6.03
C GLY A 104 3.63 -2.93 5.95
N ILE A 105 3.24 -1.73 5.54
CA ILE A 105 1.86 -1.37 5.21
C ILE A 105 1.90 -0.58 3.91
N HIS A 106 0.97 -0.88 3.01
CA HIS A 106 0.82 -0.16 1.75
C HIS A 106 -0.56 0.45 1.69
N ILE A 107 -0.66 1.75 1.47
CA ILE A 107 -1.95 2.43 1.32
C ILE A 107 -2.08 2.96 -0.10
N HIS A 108 -3.03 2.43 -0.85
CA HIS A 108 -3.30 2.83 -2.22
C HIS A 108 -4.49 3.76 -2.28
N VAL A 109 -4.27 5.06 -2.48
CA VAL A 109 -5.34 6.06 -2.62
C VAL A 109 -5.73 6.20 -4.09
N ASP A 110 -7.02 6.19 -4.39
CA ASP A 110 -7.56 6.34 -5.74
C ASP A 110 -6.99 7.59 -6.45
N GLY A 111 -6.29 7.34 -7.56
CA GLY A 111 -5.59 8.34 -8.36
C GLY A 111 -6.51 9.17 -9.24
N ALA A 112 -7.78 8.79 -9.42
CA ALA A 112 -8.71 9.49 -10.33
C ALA A 112 -8.93 10.97 -9.96
N ARG A 113 -8.67 11.37 -8.71
CA ARG A 113 -8.75 12.76 -8.25
C ARG A 113 -7.43 13.52 -8.28
N PHE A 114 -6.35 12.87 -8.69
CA PHE A 114 -5.01 13.47 -8.76
C PHE A 114 -4.70 13.90 -10.19
N ASP A 115 -5.02 15.15 -10.52
CA ASP A 115 -4.40 15.81 -11.66
C ASP A 115 -2.94 16.18 -11.34
N ALA A 116 -2.21 16.68 -12.35
CA ALA A 116 -0.80 17.03 -12.19
C ALA A 116 -0.56 18.06 -11.07
N LYS A 117 -1.49 19.02 -10.90
CA LYS A 117 -1.39 20.06 -9.88
C LYS A 117 -1.59 19.46 -8.49
N ALA A 118 -2.60 18.61 -8.31
CA ALA A 118 -2.90 17.93 -7.06
C ALA A 118 -1.76 17.01 -6.63
N ALA A 119 -1.18 16.24 -7.58
CA ALA A 119 -0.02 15.38 -7.31
C ALA A 119 1.22 16.20 -6.93
N CYS A 120 1.54 17.28 -7.66
CA CYS A 120 2.62 18.20 -7.30
C CYS A 120 2.43 18.79 -5.89
N ASN A 121 1.21 19.21 -5.56
CA ASN A 121 0.90 19.76 -4.24
C ASN A 121 1.05 18.73 -3.12
N LEU A 122 0.62 17.49 -3.36
CA LEU A 122 0.82 16.39 -2.41
C LEU A 122 2.32 16.19 -2.13
N ILE A 123 3.14 16.10 -3.17
CA ILE A 123 4.59 15.91 -3.02
C ILE A 123 5.22 17.04 -2.20
N LYS A 124 4.86 18.29 -2.49
CA LYS A 124 5.35 19.45 -1.74
C LYS A 124 4.92 19.42 -0.27
N LEU A 125 3.66 19.04 -0.01
CA LEU A 125 3.13 18.90 1.35
C LEU A 125 3.86 17.81 2.13
N VAL A 126 4.03 16.63 1.53
CA VAL A 126 4.74 15.50 2.13
C VAL A 126 6.19 15.89 2.40
N ASN A 127 6.90 16.45 1.42
CA ASN A 127 8.27 16.91 1.60
C ASN A 127 8.42 17.88 2.78
N LYS A 128 7.47 18.81 2.95
CA LYS A 128 7.48 19.76 4.07
C LYS A 128 7.30 19.08 5.44
N GLN A 129 6.60 17.95 5.49
CA GLN A 129 6.27 17.23 6.72
C GLN A 129 7.02 15.90 6.86
N GLU A 130 7.93 15.58 5.94
CA GLU A 130 8.48 14.24 5.75
C GLU A 130 9.09 13.68 7.03
N GLN A 131 9.96 14.47 7.67
CA GLN A 131 10.61 14.08 8.93
C GLN A 131 9.61 13.84 10.07
N LEU A 132 8.53 14.63 10.14
CA LEU A 132 7.50 14.46 11.17
C LEU A 132 6.64 13.22 10.90
N ILE A 133 6.31 12.95 9.64
CA ILE A 133 5.57 11.74 9.23
C ILE A 133 6.42 10.50 9.53
N GLU A 134 7.69 10.49 9.13
CA GLU A 134 8.59 9.37 9.35
C GLU A 134 8.81 9.09 10.84
N HIS A 135 8.95 10.16 11.65
CA HIS A 135 9.07 10.03 13.09
C HIS A 135 7.78 9.51 13.72
N ALA A 136 6.62 10.05 13.34
CA ALA A 136 5.32 9.63 13.89
C ALA A 136 4.96 8.18 13.54
N LEU A 137 5.35 7.72 12.34
CA LEU A 137 5.14 6.34 11.90
C LEU A 137 6.23 5.38 12.39
N GLY A 138 7.31 5.90 13.00
CA GLY A 138 8.43 5.09 13.47
C GLY A 138 9.12 4.33 12.33
N ILE A 139 9.28 4.97 11.16
CA ILE A 139 9.87 4.32 9.98
C ILE A 139 11.31 3.93 10.29
N ASP A 140 11.59 2.63 10.14
CA ASP A 140 12.92 2.07 10.34
C ASP A 140 13.95 2.73 9.39
N PRO A 141 15.14 3.14 9.88
CA PRO A 141 16.15 3.81 9.07
C PRO A 141 16.62 2.99 7.85
N ASN A 142 16.71 1.67 7.95
CA ASN A 142 17.06 0.83 6.81
C ASN A 142 15.93 0.80 5.78
N ARG A 143 14.68 0.70 6.23
CA ARG A 143 13.52 0.82 5.32
C ARG A 143 13.51 2.17 4.62
N ARG A 144 13.79 3.27 5.34
CA ARG A 144 13.93 4.60 4.74
C ARG A 144 15.05 4.66 3.71
N ALA A 145 16.18 4.00 3.93
CA ALA A 145 17.31 4.02 2.99
C ALA A 145 16.99 3.33 1.66
N TYR A 146 16.19 2.25 1.67
CA TYR A 146 16.02 1.39 0.49
C TYR A 146 14.60 1.35 -0.08
N TYR A 147 13.57 1.28 0.78
CA TYR A 147 12.20 0.92 0.39
C TYR A 147 11.20 2.07 0.50
N ALA A 148 11.34 2.91 1.52
CA ALA A 148 10.49 4.07 1.81
C ALA A 148 11.33 5.37 1.80
N ARG A 149 12.11 5.57 0.72
CA ARG A 149 12.99 6.76 0.62
C ARG A 149 12.17 8.04 0.64
N GLY A 150 12.78 9.08 1.19
CA GLY A 150 12.19 10.42 1.12
C GLY A 150 11.95 10.89 -0.32
N VAL A 151 11.19 11.97 -0.45
CA VAL A 151 10.89 12.66 -1.69
C VAL A 151 12.20 12.95 -2.43
N ASN A 152 12.23 12.57 -3.71
CA ASN A 152 13.38 12.83 -4.56
C ASN A 152 13.55 14.35 -4.77
N GLN A 153 14.63 14.91 -4.24
CA GLN A 153 14.90 16.34 -4.29
C GLN A 153 15.12 16.85 -5.73
N ASP A 154 15.64 16.01 -6.63
CA ASP A 154 15.79 16.38 -8.04
C ASP A 154 14.42 16.49 -8.72
N PHE A 155 13.53 15.55 -8.42
CA PHE A 155 12.15 15.59 -8.89
C PHE A 155 11.41 16.80 -8.33
N LEU A 156 11.57 17.11 -7.04
CA LEU A 156 10.97 18.29 -6.41
C LEU A 156 11.40 19.58 -7.11
N ARG A 157 12.71 19.74 -7.40
CA ARG A 157 13.21 20.89 -8.16
C ARG A 157 12.62 20.97 -9.57
N ARG A 158 12.51 19.84 -10.28
CA ARG A 158 11.88 19.81 -11.62
C ARG A 158 10.43 20.26 -11.59
N ILE A 159 9.60 19.74 -10.66
CA ILE A 159 8.19 20.15 -10.60
C ILE A 159 7.99 21.60 -10.15
N GLU A 160 8.96 22.20 -9.45
CA GLU A 160 8.95 23.63 -9.11
C GLU A 160 9.34 24.52 -10.29
N GLN A 161 10.30 24.09 -11.10
CA GLN A 161 10.80 24.80 -12.28
C GLN A 161 9.83 24.67 -13.46
N GLU A 162 9.50 23.45 -13.84
CA GLU A 162 8.72 23.13 -15.05
C GLU A 162 7.21 23.34 -14.84
N ARG A 163 6.74 23.22 -13.59
CA ARG A 163 5.33 23.34 -13.18
C ARG A 163 4.37 22.53 -14.07
N PRO A 164 4.48 21.18 -14.06
CA PRO A 164 3.67 20.30 -14.90
C PRO A 164 2.17 20.60 -14.81
N ARG A 165 1.53 20.73 -15.97
CA ARG A 165 0.09 20.99 -16.12
C ARG A 165 -0.70 19.76 -16.55
N SER A 166 -0.02 18.73 -17.02
CA SER A 166 -0.60 17.46 -17.46
C SER A 166 0.06 16.26 -16.78
N LEU A 167 -0.63 15.12 -16.72
CA LEU A 167 -0.06 13.89 -16.17
C LEU A 167 1.11 13.36 -17.01
N ASP A 168 1.14 13.65 -18.32
CA ASP A 168 2.27 13.32 -19.21
C ASP A 168 3.50 14.18 -18.87
N GLU A 169 3.35 15.48 -18.61
CA GLU A 169 4.46 16.33 -18.13
C GLU A 169 4.96 15.88 -16.75
N LEU A 170 4.05 15.54 -15.83
CA LEU A 170 4.44 15.03 -14.51
C LEU A 170 5.15 13.67 -14.61
N ASN A 171 4.73 12.83 -15.55
CA ASN A 171 5.37 11.55 -15.86
C ASN A 171 6.81 11.76 -16.34
N VAL A 172 7.02 12.68 -17.28
CA VAL A 172 8.37 13.05 -17.74
C VAL A 172 9.21 13.57 -16.58
N ALA A 173 8.66 14.42 -15.71
CA ALA A 173 9.39 14.92 -14.54
C ALA A 173 9.81 13.77 -13.60
N TRP A 174 8.92 12.80 -13.37
CA TRP A 174 9.14 11.64 -12.48
C TRP A 174 10.17 10.64 -13.03
N TYR A 175 10.02 10.21 -14.29
CA TYR A 175 10.88 9.18 -14.90
C TYR A 175 12.09 9.76 -15.65
N GLY A 176 12.11 11.06 -15.93
CA GLY A 176 13.08 11.72 -16.82
C GLY A 176 12.80 11.51 -18.32
N HIS A 177 11.72 10.79 -18.66
CA HIS A 177 11.25 10.54 -20.02
C HIS A 177 9.77 10.16 -19.96
N LEU A 178 9.06 10.20 -21.08
CA LEU A 178 7.66 9.79 -21.12
C LEU A 178 7.55 8.26 -21.05
N ASN A 179 7.11 7.74 -19.91
CA ASN A 179 6.90 6.32 -19.66
C ASN A 179 5.41 5.97 -19.71
N ARG A 180 4.98 5.38 -20.83
CA ARG A 180 3.59 4.91 -21.06
C ARG A 180 3.36 3.45 -20.69
N ARG A 181 4.42 2.72 -20.35
CA ARG A 181 4.37 1.28 -20.04
C ARG A 181 5.15 1.00 -18.75
N PRO A 182 4.73 1.61 -17.63
CA PRO A 182 5.38 1.35 -16.35
C PRO A 182 5.25 -0.14 -16.00
N ILE A 183 6.32 -0.70 -15.45
CA ILE A 183 6.38 -2.09 -14.99
C ILE A 183 6.27 -2.15 -13.47
N HIS A 184 5.99 -3.32 -12.92
CA HIS A 184 5.85 -3.47 -11.47
C HIS A 184 7.14 -3.12 -10.70
N TYR A 185 8.28 -3.66 -11.14
CA TYR A 185 9.58 -3.38 -10.52
C TYR A 185 10.26 -2.20 -11.24
N ASP A 186 10.08 -1.00 -10.69
CA ASP A 186 10.74 0.21 -11.16
C ASP A 186 11.44 0.92 -10.00
N ARG A 187 12.69 1.37 -10.20
CA ARG A 187 13.49 2.03 -9.16
C ARG A 187 12.85 3.30 -8.59
N THR A 188 11.96 3.95 -9.33
CA THR A 188 11.29 5.19 -8.92
C THR A 188 10.23 4.94 -7.86
N ARG A 189 9.73 3.69 -7.72
CA ARG A 189 8.63 3.35 -6.81
C ARG A 189 8.97 3.40 -5.32
N TYR A 190 10.23 3.14 -4.97
CA TYR A 190 10.67 2.99 -3.58
C TYR A 190 10.82 4.36 -2.91
N ARG A 191 9.67 4.95 -2.53
CA ARG A 191 9.50 6.27 -1.95
C ARG A 191 8.36 6.23 -0.94
N GLY A 192 8.45 7.01 0.13
CA GLY A 192 7.34 7.13 1.11
C GLY A 192 6.06 7.73 0.51
N VAL A 193 6.17 8.41 -0.63
CA VAL A 193 5.03 8.69 -1.51
C VAL A 193 5.41 8.32 -2.93
N ASN A 194 4.73 7.31 -3.44
CA ASN A 194 5.04 6.70 -4.72
C ASN A 194 4.03 7.13 -5.80
N LEU A 195 4.48 7.99 -6.72
CA LEU A 195 3.69 8.39 -7.89
C LEU A 195 3.78 7.41 -9.06
N HIS A 196 4.73 6.46 -9.07
CA HIS A 196 4.81 5.41 -10.10
C HIS A 196 3.46 4.69 -10.26
N ASN A 197 2.77 4.45 -9.14
CA ASN A 197 1.48 3.77 -9.14
C ASN A 197 0.35 4.59 -9.79
N LEU A 198 0.50 5.91 -9.98
CA LEU A 198 -0.50 6.68 -10.74
C LEU A 198 -0.61 6.15 -12.17
N TRP A 199 0.52 5.81 -12.79
CA TRP A 199 0.56 5.30 -14.15
C TRP A 199 0.49 3.77 -14.21
N PHE A 200 0.97 3.07 -13.18
CA PHE A 200 0.98 1.60 -13.16
C PHE A 200 -0.35 0.98 -12.68
N ARG A 201 -0.99 1.55 -11.64
CA ARG A 201 -2.22 1.02 -11.03
C ARG A 201 -3.36 2.04 -10.91
N GLY A 202 -3.14 3.29 -11.30
CA GLY A 202 -4.12 4.36 -11.13
C GLY A 202 -4.28 4.83 -9.68
N THR A 203 -3.25 4.70 -8.84
CA THR A 203 -3.31 5.07 -7.41
C THR A 203 -2.07 5.82 -6.95
N VAL A 204 -2.18 6.68 -5.95
CA VAL A 204 -1.01 7.13 -5.17
C VAL A 204 -0.77 6.13 -4.04
N GLU A 205 0.44 5.59 -3.93
CA GLU A 205 0.82 4.66 -2.86
C GLU A 205 1.65 5.37 -1.79
N TYR A 206 1.38 5.01 -0.53
CA TYR A 206 2.12 5.40 0.67
C TYR A 206 2.63 4.14 1.37
#